data_AF-A0A7C1FMI9-F1
#
_entry.id   AF-A0A7C1FMI9-F1
#
_cell.length_a   1.000
_cell.length_b   1.000
_cell.length_c   1.000
_cell.angle_alpha   90.00
_cell.angle_beta   90.00
_cell.angle_gamma   90.00
#
_symmetry.space_group_name_H-M   'P 1'
#
loop_
_entity.id
_entity.type
_entity.pdbx_description
1 polymer ?
#
loop_
_entity_poly.entity_id
_entity_poly.type
_entity_poly.pdbx_seq_one_letter_code
_entity_poly.pdbx_strand_id
1 'polypeptide(L)'
;MTVAILIATNLLVYPYDVALDRAVRAEAVLSALAPTRRAAVSTQVLGEFFRVLTTRLRPPIPVPRAYTTLERHIATWPVLQVTPAVVLEAARGVRDHAQVWTTARLYQVPVVFSEDFENERTLEGVTLR
;
A
#
# COMPACT_ATOMS: atom_id res chain seq x y z
N MET A 1 7.45 5.98 18.08
CA MET A 1 8.05 5.37 16.87
C MET A 1 7.39 5.98 15.66
N THR A 2 8.14 6.45 14.67
CA THR A 2 7.60 7.23 13.54
C THR A 2 7.54 6.37 12.29
N VAL A 3 6.36 6.30 11.66
CA VAL A 3 6.16 5.68 10.35
C VAL A 3 6.97 6.44 9.31
N ALA A 4 7.77 5.72 8.53
CA ALA A 4 8.64 6.28 7.50
C ALA A 4 8.25 5.86 6.07
N ILE A 5 7.49 4.76 5.93
CA ILE A 5 7.11 4.20 4.64
C ILE A 5 5.62 3.88 4.63
N LEU A 6 4.92 4.28 3.58
CA LEU A 6 3.55 3.85 3.28
C LEU A 6 3.62 2.84 2.12
N ILE A 7 3.16 1.62 2.37
CA ILE A 7 3.15 0.53 1.39
C ILE A 7 1.97 0.72 0.44
N ALA A 8 2.22 0.69 -0.88
CA ALA A 8 1.18 0.71 -1.90
C ALA A 8 0.51 -0.66 -2.08
N THR A 9 -0.67 -0.68 -2.71
CA THR A 9 -1.48 -1.89 -2.88
C THR A 9 -0.76 -2.98 -3.67
N ASN A 10 -0.01 -2.62 -4.71
CA ASN A 10 0.65 -3.59 -5.59
C ASN A 10 1.62 -4.52 -4.83
N LEU A 11 2.41 -3.97 -3.90
CA LEU A 11 3.30 -4.74 -3.05
C LEU A 11 2.56 -5.77 -2.20
N LEU A 12 1.36 -5.43 -1.70
CA LEU A 12 0.54 -6.39 -0.95
C LEU A 12 -0.05 -7.45 -1.88
N VAL A 13 -0.36 -7.12 -3.13
CA VAL A 13 -1.01 -8.01 -4.11
C VAL A 13 -0.03 -9.01 -4.72
N TYR A 14 1.15 -8.57 -5.13
CA TYR A 14 2.07 -9.40 -5.93
C TYR A 14 2.44 -10.76 -5.33
N PRO A 15 2.64 -10.91 -4.00
CA PRO A 15 2.88 -12.22 -3.41
C PRO A 15 1.77 -13.25 -3.67
N TYR A 16 0.56 -12.81 -4.02
CA TYR A 16 -0.59 -13.65 -4.32
C TYR A 16 -0.79 -13.91 -5.82
N ASP A 17 -0.06 -13.22 -6.68
CA ASP A 17 -0.05 -13.42 -8.13
C ASP A 17 1.29 -14.05 -8.55
N VAL A 18 1.41 -15.36 -8.32
CA VAL A 18 2.66 -16.12 -8.52
C VAL A 18 3.12 -16.18 -9.97
N ALA A 19 2.28 -15.76 -10.93
CA ALA A 19 2.63 -15.66 -12.34
C ALA A 19 3.44 -14.38 -12.65
N LEU A 20 3.51 -13.43 -11.72
CA LEU A 20 4.31 -12.22 -11.88
C LEU A 20 5.75 -12.47 -11.47
N ASP A 21 6.70 -12.09 -12.33
CA ASP A 21 8.14 -12.09 -12.04
C ASP A 21 8.51 -11.28 -10.78
N ARG A 22 7.61 -10.37 -10.37
CA ARG A 22 7.75 -9.46 -9.23
C ARG A 22 7.31 -10.06 -7.89
N ALA A 23 6.66 -11.22 -7.86
CA ALA A 23 6.11 -11.81 -6.63
C ALA A 23 7.17 -12.06 -5.55
N VAL A 24 8.29 -12.69 -5.92
CA VAL A 24 9.40 -13.01 -4.99
C VAL A 24 10.03 -11.74 -4.42
N ARG A 25 10.16 -10.70 -5.26
CA ARG A 25 10.76 -9.43 -4.85
C ARG A 25 9.84 -8.68 -3.88
N ALA A 26 8.54 -8.62 -4.16
CA ALA A 26 7.57 -8.01 -3.27
C ALA A 26 7.53 -8.72 -1.91
N GLU A 27 7.58 -10.05 -1.87
CA GLU A 27 7.63 -10.81 -0.63
C GLU A 27 8.91 -10.52 0.18
N ALA A 28 10.06 -10.42 -0.50
CA ALA A 28 11.33 -10.06 0.14
C ALA A 28 11.29 -8.65 0.75
N VAL A 29 10.71 -7.68 0.02
CA VAL A 29 10.53 -6.30 0.51
C VAL A 29 9.64 -6.27 1.75
N LEU A 30 8.47 -6.92 1.70
CA LEU A 30 7.54 -6.95 2.84
C LEU A 30 8.17 -7.62 4.07
N SER A 31 8.88 -8.73 3.85
CA SER A 31 9.60 -9.46 4.89
C SER A 31 10.69 -8.60 5.55
N ALA A 32 11.39 -7.80 4.76
CA ALA A 32 12.41 -6.87 5.27
C ALA A 32 11.81 -5.68 6.03
N LEU A 33 10.63 -5.19 5.62
CA LEU A 33 9.98 -4.03 6.23
C LEU A 33 9.26 -4.36 7.54
N ALA A 34 8.65 -5.54 7.66
CA ALA A 34 7.87 -5.95 8.83
C ALA A 34 8.60 -5.80 10.19
N PRO A 35 9.85 -6.28 10.36
CA PRO A 35 10.55 -6.17 11.64
C PRO A 35 10.93 -4.73 11.99
N THR A 36 11.02 -3.81 11.00
CA THR A 36 11.41 -2.42 11.26
C THR A 36 10.35 -1.66 12.05
N ARG A 37 9.08 -2.08 11.99
CA ARG A 37 7.91 -1.35 12.55
C ARG A 37 7.82 0.11 12.08
N ARG A 38 8.42 0.43 10.92
CA ARG A 38 8.43 1.78 10.31
C ARG A 38 7.62 1.87 9.02
N ALA A 39 7.11 0.76 8.51
CA ALA A 39 6.20 0.77 7.38
C ALA A 39 4.74 0.67 7.85
N ALA A 40 3.83 1.29 7.11
CA ALA A 40 2.40 1.31 7.37
C ALA A 40 1.62 1.03 6.09
N VAL A 41 0.32 0.77 6.24
CA VAL A 41 -0.66 0.64 5.15
C VAL A 41 -1.80 1.63 5.39
N SER A 42 -2.54 2.02 4.36
CA SER A 42 -3.75 2.82 4.54
C SER A 42 -5.02 1.97 4.47
N THR A 43 -6.14 2.48 4.98
CA THR A 43 -7.45 1.83 4.80
C THR A 43 -7.85 1.70 3.32
N GLN A 44 -7.45 2.65 2.47
CA GLN A 44 -7.67 2.55 1.02
C GLN A 44 -6.83 1.43 0.39
N VAL A 45 -5.57 1.29 0.77
CA VAL A 45 -4.69 0.20 0.30
C VAL A 45 -5.26 -1.16 0.71
N LEU A 46 -5.73 -1.30 1.95
CA LEU A 46 -6.34 -2.53 2.45
C LEU A 46 -7.64 -2.88 1.72
N GLY A 47 -8.51 -1.90 1.47
CA GLY A 47 -9.75 -2.10 0.72
C GLY A 47 -9.50 -2.49 -0.74
N GLU A 48 -8.53 -1.84 -1.39
CA GLU A 48 -8.14 -2.20 -2.76
C GLU A 48 -7.52 -3.60 -2.83
N PHE A 49 -6.63 -3.92 -1.89
CA PHE A 49 -6.02 -5.25 -1.77
C PHE A 49 -7.08 -6.35 -1.70
N PHE A 50 -8.05 -6.24 -0.78
CA PHE A 50 -9.11 -7.23 -0.65
C PHE A 50 -9.94 -7.39 -1.93
N ARG A 51 -10.28 -6.28 -2.59
CA ARG A 51 -10.98 -6.30 -3.88
C ARG A 51 -10.14 -6.99 -4.95
N VAL A 52 -8.84 -6.72 -5.03
CA VAL A 52 -7.94 -7.37 -6.01
C VAL A 52 -7.91 -8.87 -5.79
N LEU A 53 -7.71 -9.32 -4.55
CA LEU A 53 -7.63 -10.74 -4.23
C LEU A 53 -8.88 -11.51 -4.64
N THR A 54 -10.06 -10.92 -4.42
CA THR A 54 -11.36 -11.59 -4.60
C THR A 54 -11.96 -11.42 -6.00
N THR A 55 -11.49 -10.47 -6.80
CA THR A 55 -12.11 -10.14 -8.09
C THR A 55 -11.17 -10.05 -9.28
N ARG A 56 -9.89 -9.69 -9.08
CA ARG A 56 -8.93 -9.40 -10.16
C ARG A 56 -7.86 -10.48 -10.34
N LEU A 57 -7.46 -11.17 -9.26
CA LEU A 57 -6.53 -12.30 -9.36
C LEU A 57 -7.14 -13.44 -10.18
N ARG A 58 -6.27 -14.23 -10.83
CA ARG A 58 -6.66 -15.40 -11.62
C ARG A 58 -5.84 -16.62 -11.21
N PRO A 59 -6.46 -17.64 -10.56
CA PRO A 59 -7.84 -17.64 -10.06
C PRO A 59 -8.03 -16.66 -8.88
N PRO A 60 -9.25 -16.12 -8.66
CA PRO A 60 -9.53 -15.31 -7.47
C PRO A 60 -9.35 -16.12 -6.18
N ILE A 61 -8.89 -15.45 -5.12
CA ILE A 61 -8.83 -16.04 -3.78
C ILE A 61 -10.24 -16.06 -3.17
N PRO A 62 -10.69 -17.19 -2.60
CA PRO A 62 -11.98 -17.27 -1.90
C PRO A 62 -12.10 -16.22 -0.78
N VAL A 63 -13.27 -15.60 -0.67
CA VAL A 63 -13.55 -14.52 0.30
C VAL A 63 -13.09 -14.85 1.74
N PRO A 64 -13.36 -16.04 2.32
CA PRO A 64 -12.88 -16.36 3.67
C PRO A 64 -11.36 -16.32 3.79
N ARG A 65 -10.63 -16.82 2.79
CA ARG A 65 -9.16 -16.79 2.78
C ARG A 65 -8.62 -15.37 2.59
N ALA A 66 -9.25 -14.58 1.72
CA ALA A 66 -8.89 -13.18 1.53
C ALA A 66 -9.13 -12.35 2.81
N TYR A 67 -10.19 -12.66 3.55
CA TYR A 67 -10.50 -12.00 4.83
C TYR A 67 -9.45 -12.32 5.90
N THR A 68 -9.10 -13.59 6.12
CA THR A 68 -8.02 -13.96 7.05
C THR A 68 -6.68 -13.34 6.65
N THR A 69 -6.44 -13.20 5.33
CA THR A 69 -5.23 -12.54 4.82
C THR A 69 -5.24 -11.04 5.16
N LEU A 70 -6.37 -10.37 4.99
CA LEU A 70 -6.56 -8.98 5.35
C LEU A 70 -6.32 -8.74 6.86
N GLU A 71 -6.85 -9.61 7.72
CA GLU A 71 -6.61 -9.56 9.18
C GLU A 71 -5.13 -9.62 9.52
N ARG A 72 -4.35 -10.48 8.84
CA ARG A 72 -2.90 -10.58 9.04
C ARG A 72 -2.19 -9.28 8.69
N HIS A 73 -2.57 -8.62 7.59
CA HIS A 73 -1.99 -7.32 7.23
C HIS A 73 -2.34 -6.25 8.26
N ILE A 74 -3.59 -6.21 8.75
CA ILE A 74 -4.01 -5.27 9.81
C ILE A 74 -3.22 -5.50 11.10
N ALA A 75 -2.95 -6.76 11.47
CA ALA A 75 -2.17 -7.10 12.65
C ALA A 75 -0.66 -6.80 12.50
N THR A 76 -0.14 -6.82 11.26
CA THR A 76 1.29 -6.64 10.97
C THR A 76 1.69 -5.18 10.88
N TRP A 77 0.85 -4.35 10.25
CA TRP A 77 1.19 -2.98 9.88
C TRP A 77 0.36 -1.97 10.68
N PRO A 78 0.93 -0.86 11.16
CA PRO A 78 0.15 0.33 11.50
C PRO A 78 -0.78 0.71 10.34
N VAL A 79 -2.05 0.99 10.65
CA VAL A 79 -3.07 1.33 9.65
C VAL A 79 -3.38 2.82 9.71
N LEU A 80 -3.01 3.55 8.65
CA LEU A 80 -3.33 4.96 8.48
C LEU A 80 -4.74 5.10 7.92
N GLN A 81 -5.57 5.90 8.59
CA GLN A 81 -6.96 6.10 8.16
C GLN A 81 -7.02 7.09 7.00
N VAL A 82 -7.73 6.73 5.94
CA VAL A 82 -8.18 7.74 4.97
C VAL A 82 -9.31 8.54 5.62
N THR A 83 -9.01 9.77 6.02
CA THR A 83 -9.97 10.71 6.61
C THR A 83 -10.62 11.59 5.53
N PRO A 84 -11.70 12.32 5.84
CA PRO A 84 -12.25 13.32 4.91
C PRO A 84 -11.22 14.34 4.42
N ALA A 85 -10.26 14.74 5.27
CA ALA A 85 -9.17 15.63 4.88
C ALA A 85 -8.25 15.00 3.82
N VAL A 86 -7.93 13.71 3.95
CA VAL A 86 -7.19 12.95 2.91
C VAL A 86 -7.98 12.94 1.60
N VAL A 87 -9.30 12.74 1.66
CA VAL A 87 -10.15 12.71 0.46
C VAL A 87 -10.20 14.08 -0.22
N LEU A 88 -10.42 15.16 0.54
CA LEU A 88 -10.46 16.53 0.02
C LEU A 88 -9.11 16.96 -0.57
N GLU A 89 -8.00 16.62 0.09
CA GLU A 89 -6.67 16.96 -0.43
C GLU A 89 -6.32 16.13 -1.67
N ALA A 90 -6.74 14.87 -1.74
CA ALA A 90 -6.61 14.07 -2.95
C ALA A 90 -7.44 14.65 -4.10
N ALA A 91 -8.66 15.10 -3.81
CA ALA A 91 -9.54 15.77 -4.77
C ALA A 91 -8.98 17.12 -5.26
N ARG A 92 -8.30 17.88 -4.38
CA ARG A 92 -7.56 19.09 -4.76
C ARG A 92 -6.41 18.76 -5.70
N GLY A 93 -5.70 17.67 -5.45
CA GLY A 93 -4.54 17.20 -6.21
C GLY A 93 -4.86 16.38 -7.47
N VAL A 94 -6.10 16.37 -7.97
CA VAL A 94 -6.60 15.47 -9.04
C VAL A 94 -5.80 15.47 -10.35
N ARG A 95 -4.99 16.51 -10.62
CA ARG A 95 -4.07 16.50 -11.78
C ARG A 95 -2.75 15.79 -11.51
N ASP A 96 -2.30 15.73 -10.27
CA ASP A 96 -0.88 15.50 -9.96
C ASP A 96 -0.64 14.29 -9.02
N HIS A 97 -1.62 13.90 -8.18
CA HIS A 97 -1.35 12.95 -7.08
C HIS A 97 -2.42 11.87 -6.83
N ALA A 98 -1.97 10.68 -6.42
CA ALA A 98 -2.83 9.57 -6.00
C ALA A 98 -3.20 9.65 -4.50
N GLN A 99 -4.36 9.12 -4.10
CA GLN A 99 -4.84 9.14 -2.71
C GLN A 99 -3.87 8.49 -1.70
N VAL A 100 -3.11 7.48 -2.13
CA VAL A 100 -2.03 6.87 -1.31
C VAL A 100 -0.94 7.89 -1.00
N TRP A 101 -0.52 8.70 -1.97
CA TRP A 101 0.41 9.82 -1.75
C TRP A 101 -0.19 10.85 -0.80
N THR A 102 -1.46 11.19 -0.96
CA THR A 102 -2.12 12.17 -0.08
C THR A 102 -2.14 11.68 1.36
N THR A 103 -2.39 10.39 1.55
CA THR A 103 -2.34 9.77 2.88
C THR A 103 -0.93 9.89 3.46
N ALA A 104 0.12 9.55 2.69
CA ALA A 104 1.49 9.70 3.15
C ALA A 104 1.81 11.16 3.54
N ARG A 105 1.43 12.12 2.70
CA ARG A 105 1.68 13.54 2.93
C ARG A 105 1.00 14.05 4.21
N LEU A 106 -0.29 13.80 4.38
CA LEU A 106 -1.03 14.30 5.56
C LEU A 106 -0.62 13.61 6.86
N TYR A 107 -0.15 12.36 6.78
CA TYR A 107 0.42 11.65 7.93
C TYR A 107 1.93 11.88 8.11
N GLN A 108 2.54 12.77 7.32
CA GLN A 108 3.97 13.09 7.36
C GLN A 108 4.89 11.87 7.16
N VAL A 109 4.44 10.93 6.34
CA VAL A 109 5.22 9.77 5.92
C VAL A 109 6.03 10.15 4.67
N PRO A 110 7.37 10.14 4.74
CA PRO A 110 8.21 10.70 3.68
C PRO A 110 8.30 9.82 2.42
N VAL A 111 7.90 8.54 2.48
CA VAL A 111 8.03 7.61 1.36
C VAL A 111 6.72 6.86 1.13
N VAL A 112 6.26 6.81 -0.12
CA VAL A 112 5.32 5.79 -0.61
C VAL A 112 6.12 4.78 -1.41
N PHE A 113 6.04 3.51 -1.02
CA PHE A 113 6.82 2.45 -1.65
C PHE A 113 5.93 1.55 -2.53
N SER A 114 6.32 1.37 -3.79
CA SER A 114 5.60 0.64 -4.83
C SER A 114 6.57 0.14 -5.89
N GLU A 115 6.42 -1.10 -6.36
CA GLU A 115 7.27 -1.62 -7.45
C GLU A 115 6.88 -1.11 -8.84
N ASP A 116 5.77 -0.39 -8.97
CA ASP A 116 5.29 0.17 -10.24
C ASP A 116 5.82 1.59 -10.51
N PHE A 117 6.58 2.19 -9.59
CA PHE A 117 7.21 3.47 -9.87
C PHE A 117 8.44 3.24 -10.76
N GLU A 118 8.34 3.63 -12.02
CA GLU A 118 9.44 3.50 -12.99
C GLU A 118 10.64 4.40 -12.67
N ASN A 119 10.40 5.55 -12.04
CA ASN A 119 11.43 6.49 -11.60
C ASN A 119 11.08 7.06 -10.23
N GLU A 120 12.08 7.11 -9.33
CA GLU A 120 11.93 7.81 -8.06
C GLU A 120 11.61 9.28 -8.32
N ARG A 121 10.54 9.78 -7.69
CA ARG A 121 10.15 11.19 -7.79
C ARG A 121 9.66 11.72 -6.46
N THR A 122 10.02 12.95 -6.13
CA THR A 122 9.56 13.62 -4.91
C THR A 122 8.49 14.64 -5.24
N LEU A 123 7.32 14.51 -4.60
CA LEU A 123 6.16 15.35 -4.79
C LEU A 123 5.75 15.93 -3.44
N GLU A 124 5.87 17.25 -3.29
CA GLU A 124 5.53 18.02 -2.08
C GLU A 124 6.06 17.38 -0.78
N GLY A 125 7.32 16.90 -0.81
CA GLY A 125 8.01 16.31 0.34
C GLY A 125 7.80 14.81 0.54
N VAL A 126 7.03 14.14 -0.32
CA VAL A 126 6.87 12.68 -0.31
C VAL A 126 7.58 12.07 -1.52
N THR A 127 8.46 11.11 -1.27
CA THR A 127 9.16 10.33 -2.31
C THR A 127 8.31 9.13 -2.71
N LEU A 128 8.01 9.02 -4.01
CA LEU A 128 7.48 7.80 -4.62
C LEU A 128 8.66 6.94 -5.04
N ARG A 129 8.78 5.76 -4.45
CA ARG A 129 9.93 4.86 -4.61
C ARG A 129 9.52 3.42 -4.89
#